data_AF-A0A953EGW4-F1
#
_entry.id   AF-A0A953EGW4-F1
#
_cell.length_a   1.000
_cell.length_b   1.000
_cell.length_c   1.000
_cell.angle_alpha   90.00
_cell.angle_beta   90.00
_cell.angle_gamma   90.00
#
_symmetry.space_group_name_H-M   'P 1'
#
loop_
_entity.id
_entity.type
_entity.pdbx_description
1 polymer ?
#
loop_
_entity_poly.entity_id
_entity_poly.type
_entity_poly.pdbx_seq_one_letter_code
_entity_poly.pdbx_strand_id
1 'polypeptide(L)' 'TRALAACGVPDYRRLVTRITARMPLPEEAALLQQSRSRPLLVTEAVNVDPAGQPVEASFARYAAGRMQILVES' A
#
# COMPACT_ATOMS: atom_id res chain seq x y z
N THR A 1 -1.06 13.42 -8.89
CA THR A 1 -2.39 14.00 -8.62
C THR A 1 -3.22 14.31 -9.86
N ARG A 2 -2.67 14.64 -11.05
CA ARG A 2 -3.51 15.05 -12.22
C ARG A 2 -4.67 14.11 -12.58
N ALA A 3 -4.50 12.79 -12.46
CA ALA A 3 -5.58 11.83 -12.66
C ALA A 3 -6.68 11.93 -11.59
N LEU A 4 -6.30 12.01 -10.30
CA LEU A 4 -7.24 12.21 -9.19
C LEU A 4 -7.92 13.58 -9.25
N ALA A 5 -7.20 14.62 -9.66
CA ALA A 5 -7.75 15.96 -9.88
C ALA A 5 -8.79 15.96 -11.02
N ALA A 6 -8.57 15.20 -12.09
CA ALA A 6 -9.57 15.01 -13.14
C ALA A 6 -10.84 14.28 -12.64
N CYS A 7 -10.71 13.49 -11.57
CA CYS A 7 -11.83 12.84 -10.87
C CYS A 7 -12.45 13.73 -9.76
N GLY A 8 -12.08 15.01 -9.67
CA GLY A 8 -12.63 15.94 -8.66
C GLY A 8 -11.96 15.88 -7.29
N VAL A 9 -10.81 15.21 -7.17
CA VAL A 9 -9.98 15.19 -5.95
C VAL A 9 -8.74 16.05 -6.20
N PRO A 10 -8.84 17.38 -6.03
CA PRO A 10 -7.78 18.30 -6.41
C PRO A 10 -6.52 18.13 -5.56
N ASP A 11 -6.70 17.69 -4.31
CA ASP A 11 -5.64 17.43 -3.37
C ASP A 11 -6.03 16.29 -2.43
N TYR A 12 -5.04 15.62 -1.86
CA TYR A 12 -5.25 14.59 -0.85
C TYR A 12 -4.01 14.45 0.02
N ARG A 13 -4.22 13.99 1.25
CA ARG A 13 -3.16 13.59 2.17
C ARG A 13 -3.32 12.14 2.60
N ARG A 14 -2.20 11.50 2.92
CA ARG A 14 -2.21 10.19 3.59
C ARG A 14 -2.76 10.37 5.00
N LEU A 15 -3.86 9.70 5.32
CA LEU A 15 -4.41 9.70 6.68
C LEU A 15 -3.68 8.65 7.53
N VAL A 16 -3.56 7.43 7.02
CA VAL A 16 -2.94 6.32 7.74
C VAL A 16 -2.28 5.37 6.76
N THR A 17 -1.16 4.80 7.20
CA THR A 17 -0.56 3.62 6.58
C THR A 17 -0.32 2.59 7.68
N ARG A 18 -0.89 1.40 7.54
CA ARG A 18 -0.59 0.25 8.39
C ARG A 18 0.37 -0.66 7.64
N ILE A 19 1.52 -0.92 8.24
CA ILE A 19 2.55 -1.80 7.69
C ILE A 19 2.64 -3.03 8.59
N THR A 20 2.49 -4.22 8.02
CA THR A 20 2.62 -5.50 8.72
C THR A 20 3.46 -6.47 7.90
N ALA A 21 3.76 -7.63 8.48
CA ALA A 21 4.38 -8.74 7.78
C ALA A 21 3.61 -10.03 8.03
N ARG A 22 3.53 -10.89 7.01
CA ARG A 22 2.95 -12.24 7.13
C ARG A 22 3.49 -13.16 6.04
N MET A 23 3.27 -14.47 6.19
CA MET A 23 3.55 -15.41 5.11
C MET A 23 2.58 -15.20 3.92
N PRO A 24 3.04 -15.43 2.68
CA PRO A 24 2.23 -15.26 1.48
C PRO A 24 1.20 -16.37 1.32
N LEU A 25 0.09 -16.03 0.68
CA LEU A 25 -0.78 -17.02 0.04
C LEU A 25 -0.08 -17.62 -1.21
N PRO A 26 -0.44 -18.83 -1.67
CA PRO A 26 0.18 -19.44 -2.84
C PRO A 26 0.23 -18.52 -4.07
N GLU A 27 -0.88 -17.84 -4.36
CA GLU A 27 -1.03 -16.92 -5.50
C GLU A 27 -0.17 -15.67 -5.35
N GLU A 28 -0.03 -15.13 -4.14
CA GLU A 28 0.83 -13.98 -3.87
C GLU A 28 2.30 -14.35 -4.03
N ALA A 29 2.70 -15.54 -3.58
CA ALA A 29 4.05 -16.06 -3.78
C ALA A 29 4.38 -16.26 -5.26
N ALA A 30 3.42 -16.77 -6.04
CA ALA A 30 3.56 -16.95 -7.48
C ALA A 30 3.69 -15.60 -8.22
N LEU A 31 2.78 -14.66 -7.95
CA LEU A 31 2.80 -13.31 -8.56
C LEU A 31 4.08 -12.55 -8.22
N LEU A 32 4.58 -12.69 -6.99
CA LEU A 32 5.81 -12.04 -6.52
C LEU A 32 7.08 -12.83 -6.85
N GLN A 33 6.95 -13.97 -7.52
CA GLN A 33 8.03 -14.88 -7.92
C GLN A 33 8.98 -15.15 -6.75
N GLN A 34 8.43 -15.67 -5.66
CA GLN A 34 9.19 -16.02 -4.46
C GLN A 34 8.69 -17.31 -3.81
N SER A 35 9.52 -17.85 -2.90
CA SER A 35 9.13 -18.99 -2.08
C SER A 35 7.97 -18.64 -1.14
N ARG A 36 7.07 -19.60 -0.93
CA ARG A 36 6.02 -19.52 0.10
C ARG A 36 6.56 -19.51 1.53
N SER A 37 7.83 -19.85 1.72
CA SER A 37 8.54 -19.79 3.01
C SER A 37 9.18 -18.43 3.30
N ARG A 38 9.01 -17.43 2.43
CA ARG A 38 9.51 -16.06 2.65
C ARG A 38 8.35 -15.11 2.96
N PRO A 39 8.46 -14.25 4.00
CA PRO A 39 7.38 -13.34 4.36
C PRO A 39 7.21 -12.22 3.33
N LEU A 40 6.01 -11.64 3.34
CA LEU A 40 5.66 -10.41 2.64
C LEU A 40 5.67 -9.23 3.60
N LEU A 41 5.92 -8.04 3.07
CA LEU A 41 5.41 -6.80 3.66
C LEU A 41 4.00 -6.55 3.11
N VAL A 42 3.08 -6.21 4.00
CA VAL A 42 1.69 -5.87 3.65
C VAL A 42 1.44 -4.44 4.07
N THR A 43 0.89 -3.64 3.16
CA THR A 43 0.52 -2.26 3.46
C THR A 43 -0.94 -2.01 3.15
N GLU A 44 -1.61 -1.39 4.10
CA GLU A 44 -2.98 -0.89 3.98
C GLU A 44 -2.95 0.62 4.24
N ALA A 45 -3.51 1.42 3.33
CA ALA A 45 -3.45 2.86 3.43
C ALA A 45 -4.77 3.52 3.04
N VAL A 46 -5.07 4.65 3.68
CA VAL A 46 -6.20 5.50 3.32
C VAL A 46 -5.68 6.91 3.06
N ASN A 47 -6.07 7.48 1.92
CA ASN A 47 -5.90 8.90 1.63
C ASN A 47 -7.25 9.61 1.78
N VAL A 48 -7.20 10.85 2.26
CA VAL A 48 -8.36 11.72 2.43
C VAL A 48 -8.15 13.03 1.68
N ASP A 49 -9.24 13.63 1.23
CA ASP A 49 -9.25 14.99 0.69
C ASP A 49 -9.05 16.06 1.80
N PRO A 50 -9.01 17.37 1.48
CA PRO A 50 -8.88 18.42 2.48
C PRO A 50 -10.04 18.52 3.48
N ALA A 51 -11.23 18.01 3.13
CA ALA A 51 -12.38 17.93 4.03
C ALA A 51 -12.31 16.70 4.96
N GLY A 52 -11.30 15.83 4.80
CA GLY A 52 -11.12 14.61 5.57
C GLY A 52 -11.89 13.40 5.02
N GLN A 53 -12.51 13.52 3.84
CA GLN A 53 -13.28 12.44 3.24
C GLN A 53 -12.35 11.44 2.56
N PRO A 54 -12.50 10.11 2.81
CA PRO A 54 -11.69 9.10 2.14
C PRO A 54 -11.88 9.13 0.62
N VAL A 55 -10.77 9.19 -0.10
CA VAL A 55 -10.74 9.23 -1.58
C VAL A 55 -9.98 8.05 -2.20
N GLU A 56 -9.15 7.36 -1.42
CA GLU A 56 -8.41 6.18 -1.87
C GLU A 56 -8.22 5.21 -0.71
N ALA A 57 -8.43 3.92 -0.98
CA ALA A 57 -7.99 2.82 -0.13
C ALA A 57 -7.01 1.94 -0.92
N SER A 58 -5.80 1.77 -0.38
CA SER A 58 -4.69 1.09 -1.05
C SER A 58 -4.29 -0.15 -0.27
N PHE A 59 -4.18 -1.28 -0.99
CA PHE A 59 -3.78 -2.57 -0.41
C PHE A 59 -2.66 -3.17 -1.25
N ALA A 60 -1.44 -3.26 -0.71
CA ALA A 60 -0.29 -3.75 -1.45
C ALA A 60 0.48 -4.85 -0.71
N ARG A 61 1.12 -5.72 -1.49
CA ARG A 61 1.95 -6.82 -1.02
C ARG A 61 3.30 -6.71 -1.70
N TYR A 62 4.36 -6.76 -0.91
CA TYR A 62 5.73 -6.67 -1.39
C TYR A 62 6.53 -7.90 -0.98
N ALA A 63 7.43 -8.35 -1.84
CA ALA A 63 8.42 -9.36 -1.48
C ALA A 63 9.41 -8.79 -0.47
N ALA A 64 9.30 -9.16 0.81
CA ALA A 64 10.04 -8.53 1.89
C ALA A 64 11.56 -8.64 1.73
N GLY A 65 12.04 -9.75 1.14
CA GLY A 65 13.48 -9.96 0.92
C GLY A 65 14.12 -9.09 -0.16
N ARG A 66 13.34 -8.28 -0.92
CA ARG A 66 13.84 -7.43 -2.00
C ARG A 66 13.31 -5.99 -1.94
N MET A 67 12.60 -5.62 -0.87
CA MET A 67 11.93 -4.32 -0.76
C MET A 67 12.06 -3.77 0.66
N GLN A 68 12.23 -2.45 0.76
CA GLN A 68 12.25 -1.72 2.02
C GLN A 68 11.24 -0.57 1.95
N ILE A 69 10.53 -0.34 3.06
CA ILE A 69 9.71 0.85 3.26
C ILE A 69 10.45 1.74 4.26
N LEU A 70 10.76 2.97 3.84
CA LEU A 70 11.30 4.01 4.72
C LEU A 70 10.15 4.90 5.21
N VAL A 71 10.15 5.21 6.50
CA VAL A 71 9.21 6.15 7.11
C VAL A 71 10.04 7.25 7.77
N GLU A 72 9.76 8.49 7.39
CA GLU A 72 10.45 9.68 7.88
C GLU A 72 9.48 10.54 8.70
N SER A 73 10.02 11.25 9.69
CA SER A 73 9.30 12.14 10.60
C SER A 73 9.36 13.58 10.14
#